data_AF-A0A6X8MNE9-F1
#
_entry.id   AF-A0A6X8MNE9-F1
#
_cell.length_a   1.000
_cell.length_b   1.000
_cell.length_c   1.000
_cell.angle_alpha   90.00
_cell.angle_beta   90.00
_cell.angle_gamma   90.00
#
_symmetry.space_group_name_H-M   'P 1'
#
loop_
_entity.id
_entity.type
_entity.pdbx_description
1 polymer ?
#
loop_
_entity_poly.entity_id
_entity_poly.type
_entity_poly.pdbx_seq_one_letter_code
_entity_poly.pdbx_strand_id
1 'polypeptide(L)'
;MNEVDEFIAAFKKEEDIYSSWGELVRQYIKNTLAEKRMDSILKIEPSCRLKDISSLIEKAFYRSKNYENPYNDITDKVGVRFVVLLTDDIPVIKDIIEN
;
A
#
# COMPACT_ATOMS: atom_id res chain seq x y z
N MET A 1 3.84 29.00 -4.60
CA MET A 1 4.04 27.55 -4.69
C MET A 1 3.07 27.06 -5.75
N ASN A 2 3.46 26.16 -6.66
CA ASN A 2 2.51 25.61 -7.62
C ASN A 2 1.75 24.42 -7.01
N GLU A 3 0.68 23.96 -7.66
CA GLU A 3 -0.16 22.86 -7.17
C GLU A 3 0.63 21.55 -6.99
N VAL A 4 1.62 21.30 -7.84
CA VAL A 4 2.50 20.12 -7.76
C VAL A 4 3.37 20.17 -6.50
N ASP A 5 3.95 21.33 -6.19
CA ASP A 5 4.77 21.54 -5.00
C ASP A 5 3.95 21.36 -3.71
N GLU A 6 2.71 21.88 -3.69
CA GLU A 6 1.78 21.71 -2.58
C GLU A 6 1.39 20.24 -2.37
N PHE A 7 1.12 19.52 -3.47
CA PHE A 7 0.84 18.09 -3.45
C PHE A 7 2.02 17.29 -2.88
N ILE A 8 3.26 17.58 -3.33
CA ILE A 8 4.46 16.91 -2.84
C ILE A 8 4.67 17.20 -1.35
N ALA A 9 4.50 18.45 -0.93
CA ALA A 9 4.65 18.85 0.46
C ALA A 9 3.65 18.13 1.37
N ALA A 10 2.39 18.02 0.93
CA ALA A 10 1.36 17.26 1.64
C ALA A 10 1.74 15.78 1.75
N PHE A 11 2.18 15.15 0.66
CA PHE A 11 2.59 13.74 0.67
C PHE A 11 3.77 13.48 1.61
N LYS A 12 4.82 14.30 1.53
CA LYS A 12 6.01 14.17 2.40
C LYS A 12 5.68 14.34 3.88
N LYS A 13 4.74 15.22 4.22
CA LYS A 13 4.30 15.41 5.62
C LYS A 13 3.63 14.16 6.19
N GLU A 14 2.98 13.37 5.35
CA GLU A 14 2.24 12.17 5.74
C GLU A 14 3.00 10.86 5.43
N GLU A 15 4.22 10.95 4.89
CA GLU A 15 5.00 9.78 4.43
C GLU A 15 5.22 8.75 5.54
N ASP A 16 5.61 9.21 6.74
CA ASP A 16 5.79 8.37 7.92
C ASP A 16 4.47 7.74 8.39
N ILE A 17 3.36 8.46 8.23
CA ILE A 17 2.02 7.96 8.58
C ILE A 17 1.64 6.83 7.63
N TYR A 18 1.81 7.03 6.32
CA TYR A 18 1.54 6.01 5.32
C TYR A 18 2.45 4.78 5.50
N SER A 19 3.73 4.99 5.78
CA SER A 19 4.69 3.92 6.05
C SER A 19 4.29 3.10 7.26
N SER A 20 3.96 3.78 8.37
CA SER A 20 3.52 3.13 9.61
C SER A 20 2.20 2.38 9.42
N TRP A 21 1.27 2.93 8.65
CA TRP A 21 0.00 2.26 8.34
C TRP A 21 0.22 0.99 7.51
N GLY A 22 1.06 1.04 6.48
CA GLY A 22 1.41 -0.15 5.71
C GLY A 22 2.13 -1.20 6.56
N GLU A 23 3.01 -0.78 7.47
CA GLU A 23 3.68 -1.69 8.42
C GLU A 23 2.68 -2.34 9.39
N LEU A 24 1.70 -1.60 9.88
CA LEU A 24 0.63 -2.13 10.72
C LEU A 24 -0.17 -3.23 9.98
N VAL A 25 -0.58 -2.96 8.74
CA VAL A 25 -1.29 -3.96 7.90
C VAL A 25 -0.41 -5.19 7.66
N ARG A 26 0.88 -4.97 7.38
CA ARG A 26 1.86 -6.05 7.18
C ARG A 26 1.97 -6.94 8.42
N GLN A 27 2.13 -6.33 9.59
CA GLN A 27 2.24 -7.04 10.86
C GLN A 27 0.96 -7.77 11.22
N TYR A 28 -0.20 -7.15 11.04
CA TYR A 28 -1.50 -7.76 11.27
C TYR A 28 -1.63 -9.08 10.49
N ILE A 29 -1.47 -9.03 9.16
CA ILE A 29 -1.62 -10.23 8.32
C ILE A 29 -0.57 -11.29 8.68
N LYS A 30 0.70 -10.89 8.92
CA LYS A 30 1.76 -11.84 9.33
C LYS A 30 1.44 -12.52 10.66
N ASN A 31 0.96 -11.76 11.65
CA ASN A 31 0.63 -12.30 12.97
C ASN A 31 -0.55 -13.26 12.88
N THR A 32 -1.60 -12.91 12.13
CA THR A 32 -2.74 -13.80 11.91
C THR A 32 -2.34 -15.09 11.19
N LEU A 33 -1.43 -15.03 10.22
CA LEU A 33 -0.88 -16.24 9.57
C LEU A 33 -0.11 -17.11 10.57
N ALA A 34 0.73 -16.51 11.42
CA ALA A 34 1.50 -17.22 12.43
C ALA A 34 0.59 -17.89 13.47
N GLU A 35 -0.46 -17.20 13.92
CA GLU A 35 -1.49 -17.74 14.82
C GLU A 35 -2.21 -18.96 14.21
N LYS A 36 -2.50 -18.88 12.90
CA LYS A 36 -3.08 -20.00 12.13
C LYS A 36 -2.07 -21.09 11.75
N ARG A 37 -0.77 -20.91 12.04
CA ARG A 37 0.34 -21.77 11.60
C ARG A 37 0.40 -21.93 10.07
N MET A 38 0.12 -20.86 9.35
CA MET A 38 0.08 -20.77 7.89
C MET A 38 1.16 -19.82 7.34
N ASP A 39 2.16 -19.44 8.13
CA ASP A 39 3.26 -18.57 7.70
C ASP A 39 4.07 -19.16 6.53
N SER A 40 4.09 -20.49 6.40
CA SER A 40 4.78 -21.21 5.32
C SER A 40 4.22 -20.96 3.93
N ILE A 41 3.01 -20.40 3.79
CA ILE A 41 2.44 -20.07 2.47
C ILE A 41 3.16 -18.86 1.83
N LEU A 42 3.89 -18.06 2.63
CA LEU A 42 4.61 -16.89 2.14
C LEU A 42 5.87 -17.33 1.38
N LYS A 43 5.91 -17.04 0.08
CA LYS A 43 7.06 -17.31 -0.79
C LYS A 43 8.17 -16.28 -0.63
N ILE A 44 7.80 -15.03 -0.37
CA ILE A 44 8.71 -13.89 -0.16
C ILE A 44 8.23 -13.13 1.06
N GLU A 45 9.17 -12.67 1.89
CA GLU A 45 8.86 -11.82 3.04
C GLU A 45 8.10 -10.57 2.57
N PRO A 46 6.89 -10.31 3.11
CA PRO A 46 6.11 -9.13 2.75
C PRO A 46 6.85 -7.87 3.14
N SER A 47 6.83 -6.86 2.27
CA SER A 47 7.38 -5.55 2.56
C SER A 47 6.37 -4.44 2.27
N CYS A 48 6.40 -3.42 3.12
CA CYS A 48 5.67 -2.17 2.91
C CYS A 48 6.43 -1.33 1.87
N ARG A 49 5.70 -0.73 0.94
CA ARG A 49 6.25 0.16 -0.08
C ARG A 49 5.38 1.42 -0.21
N LEU A 50 6.02 2.56 -0.02
CA LEU A 50 5.47 3.86 -0.38
C LEU A 50 5.49 4.05 -1.89
N LYS A 51 4.48 4.77 -2.40
CA LYS A 51 4.45 5.14 -3.82
C LYS A 51 5.54 6.17 -4.08
N ASP A 52 6.26 5.97 -5.18
CA ASP A 52 7.28 6.90 -5.62
C ASP A 52 6.65 8.25 -5.99
N ILE A 53 7.29 9.36 -5.60
CA ILE A 53 6.80 10.72 -5.81
C ILE A 53 6.59 11.00 -7.31
N SER A 54 7.51 10.58 -8.18
CA SER A 54 7.36 10.79 -9.62
C SER A 54 6.13 10.05 -10.17
N SER A 55 5.89 8.83 -9.68
CA SER A 55 4.71 8.04 -10.04
C SER A 55 3.40 8.63 -9.47
N LEU A 56 3.44 9.26 -8.30
CA LEU A 56 2.32 10.00 -7.73
C LEU A 56 1.96 11.21 -8.60
N ILE A 57 2.96 12.02 -8.95
CA ILE A 57 2.82 13.21 -9.80
C ILE A 57 2.27 12.82 -11.18
N GLU A 58 2.87 11.81 -11.82
CA GLU A 58 2.42 11.30 -13.11
C GLU A 58 0.93 10.93 -13.07
N LYS A 59 0.51 10.23 -12.00
CA LYS A 59 -0.88 9.80 -11.80
C LYS A 59 -1.81 10.98 -11.54
N ALA A 60 -1.41 11.94 -10.72
CA ALA A 60 -2.22 13.09 -10.33
C ALA A 60 -2.43 14.08 -11.48
N PHE A 61 -1.37 14.43 -12.21
CA PHE A 61 -1.38 15.58 -13.11
C PHE A 61 -1.27 15.23 -14.61
N TYR A 62 -0.79 14.03 -14.97
CA TYR A 62 -0.44 13.71 -16.35
C TYR A 62 -1.25 12.57 -16.99
N ARG A 63 -1.84 11.66 -16.20
CA ARG A 63 -2.61 10.51 -16.73
C ARG A 63 -4.02 10.82 -17.25
N SER A 64 -4.39 12.10 -17.42
CA SER A 64 -5.69 12.53 -17.97
C SER A 64 -6.90 11.88 -17.29
N LYS A 65 -6.81 11.63 -15.97
CA LYS A 65 -7.88 10.99 -15.19
C LYS A 65 -8.89 11.97 -14.60
N ASN A 66 -8.73 13.27 -14.83
CA ASN A 66 -9.61 14.34 -14.36
C ASN A 66 -10.01 14.17 -12.89
N TYR A 67 -9.03 13.92 -12.02
CA TYR A 67 -9.26 13.88 -10.58
C TYR A 67 -9.73 15.26 -10.11
N GLU A 68 -10.83 15.32 -9.36
CA GLU A 68 -11.32 16.56 -8.76
C GLU A 68 -10.45 16.95 -7.56
N ASN A 69 -9.98 15.95 -6.81
CA ASN A 69 -9.01 16.13 -5.74
C ASN A 69 -7.93 15.03 -5.84
N PRO A 70 -6.89 15.22 -6.67
CA PRO A 70 -5.88 14.20 -6.92
C PRO A 70 -5.24 13.65 -5.64
N TYR A 71 -5.10 14.47 -4.60
CA TYR A 71 -4.52 14.02 -3.35
C TYR A 71 -5.42 13.04 -2.62
N ASN A 72 -6.72 13.29 -2.53
CA ASN A 72 -7.67 12.39 -1.86
C ASN A 72 -8.04 11.18 -2.74
N ASP A 73 -8.15 11.38 -4.05
CA ASP A 73 -8.62 10.36 -5.00
C ASP A 73 -7.57 9.26 -5.26
N ILE A 74 -6.29 9.58 -5.09
CA ILE A 74 -5.21 8.59 -5.16
C ILE A 74 -5.10 7.89 -3.81
N THR A 75 -5.62 6.66 -3.75
CA THR A 75 -5.65 5.84 -2.52
C THR A 75 -4.44 4.91 -2.38
N ASP A 76 -3.78 4.55 -3.48
CA ASP A 76 -2.62 3.65 -3.54
C ASP A 76 -1.29 4.35 -3.20
N LYS A 77 -1.30 5.17 -2.14
CA LYS A 77 -0.13 5.91 -1.62
C LYS A 77 0.88 5.01 -0.91
N VAL A 78 0.39 3.95 -0.29
CA VAL A 78 1.17 2.86 0.29
C VAL A 78 0.57 1.53 -0.13
N GLY A 79 1.42 0.53 -0.32
CA GLY A 79 0.99 -0.84 -0.58
C GLY A 79 1.87 -1.85 0.13
N VAL A 80 1.27 -2.96 0.53
CA VAL A 80 1.98 -4.13 1.06
C VAL A 80 1.80 -5.27 0.07
N ARG A 81 2.89 -5.94 -0.29
CA ARG A 81 2.85 -7.06 -1.23
C ARG A 81 3.04 -8.38 -0.49
N PHE A 82 2.04 -9.25 -0.57
CA PHE A 82 2.14 -10.64 -0.15
C PHE A 82 2.34 -11.51 -1.39
N VAL A 83 3.45 -12.25 -1.44
CA VAL A 83 3.72 -13.23 -2.50
C VAL A 83 3.61 -14.61 -1.87
N VAL A 84 2.66 -15.40 -2.35
CA VAL A 84 2.36 -16.74 -1.83
C VAL A 84 2.93 -17.85 -2.73
N LEU A 85 2.95 -19.08 -2.23
CA LEU A 85 3.48 -20.25 -2.93
C LEU A 85 2.52 -20.75 -4.02
N LEU A 86 1.24 -20.95 -3.67
CA LEU A 86 0.23 -21.49 -4.55
C LEU A 86 -0.90 -20.48 -4.79
N THR A 87 -1.58 -20.59 -5.92
CA THR A 87 -2.76 -19.77 -6.21
C THR A 87 -3.87 -19.98 -5.17
N ASP A 88 -3.99 -21.21 -4.64
CA ASP A 88 -4.97 -21.58 -3.62
C ASP A 88 -4.67 -20.98 -2.24
N ASP A 89 -3.48 -20.39 -2.05
CA ASP A 89 -3.13 -19.65 -0.82
C ASP A 89 -3.63 -18.19 -0.85
N ILE A 90 -4.01 -17.66 -2.02
CA ILE A 90 -4.52 -16.28 -2.17
C ILE A 90 -5.79 -16.04 -1.33
N PRO A 91 -6.80 -16.93 -1.33
CA PRO A 91 -7.98 -16.79 -0.48
C PRO A 91 -7.64 -16.65 1.01
N VAL A 92 -6.58 -17.30 1.49
CA VAL A 92 -6.16 -17.19 2.91
C VAL A 92 -5.83 -15.75 3.28
N ILE A 93 -5.08 -15.04 2.42
CA ILE A 93 -4.75 -13.63 2.63
C ILE A 93 -6.00 -12.75 2.49
N LYS A 94 -6.85 -13.03 1.49
CA LYS A 94 -8.11 -12.31 1.27
C LYS A 94 -9.01 -12.37 2.50
N ASP A 95 -9.19 -13.55 3.07
CA ASP A 95 -10.04 -13.77 4.24
C ASP A 95 -9.48 -13.06 5.48
N ILE A 96 -8.16 -12.91 5.63
CA ILE A 96 -7.59 -12.11 6.72
C ILE A 96 -7.91 -10.61 6.55
N ILE A 97 -8.00 -10.12 5.32
CA ILE A 97 -8.24 -8.69 5.02
C ILE A 97 -9.73 -8.33 5.15
N GLU A 98 -10.63 -9.25 4.81
CA GLU A 98 -12.08 -8.99 4.76
C GLU A 98 -12.83 -9.22 6.09
N ASN A 99 -12.17 -9.79 7.11
CA ASN A 99 -12.74 -10.08 8.43
C ASN A 99 -12.27 -9.08 9.50
#